data_AF-A0A9X6JMJ7-F1
#
_entry.id   AF-A0A9X6JMJ7-F1
#
_cell.length_a   1.000
_cell.length_b   1.000
_cell.length_c   1.000
_cell.angle_alpha   90.00
_cell.angle_beta   90.00
_cell.angle_gamma   90.00
#
_symmetry.space_group_name_H-M   'P 1'
#
loop_
_entity.id
_entity.type
_entity.pdbx_description
1 polymer ?
#
loop_
_entity_poly.entity_id
_entity_poly.type
_entity_poly.pdbx_seq_one_letter_code
_entity_poly.pdbx_strand_id
1 'polypeptide(L)' 'MLYRGPYNEKVIRLCYNGTSLFGGIQEGYVLRLTDAFHYNDFSKSIGAFVRKDHVQTNQHWMTQAVIQNKLAK' A
#
# COMPACT_ATOMS: atom_id res chain seq x y z
N MET A 1 -9.13 -0.66 -8.76
CA MET A 1 -8.82 0.78 -8.69
C MET A 1 -9.81 1.42 -7.72
N LEU A 2 -9.36 2.18 -6.72
CA LEU A 2 -10.23 2.71 -5.64
C LEU A 2 -10.79 4.10 -5.95
N TYR A 3 -10.00 4.96 -6.57
CA TYR A 3 -10.34 6.32 -6.97
C TYR A 3 -9.47 6.75 -8.16
N ARG A 4 -10.02 7.54 -9.07
CA ARG A 4 -9.28 8.21 -10.15
C ARG A 4 -9.85 9.61 -10.37
N GLY A 5 -9.00 10.62 -10.22
CA GLY A 5 -9.37 12.02 -10.35
C GLY A 5 -8.33 12.92 -9.70
N PRO A 6 -8.58 14.25 -9.68
CA PRO A 6 -7.74 15.20 -8.97
C PRO A 6 -7.58 14.83 -7.50
N TYR A 7 -6.47 15.23 -6.88
CA TYR A 7 -6.26 14.97 -5.47
C TYR A 7 -7.38 15.60 -4.61
N ASN A 8 -8.08 14.76 -3.86
CA ASN A 8 -9.06 15.18 -2.86
C ASN A 8 -8.89 14.33 -1.61
N GLU A 9 -8.24 14.89 -0.59
CA GLU A 9 -7.90 14.18 0.63
C GLU A 9 -9.13 13.55 1.31
N LYS A 10 -10.27 14.25 1.32
CA LYS A 10 -11.50 13.75 1.97
C LYS A 10 -12.00 12.47 1.30
N VAL A 11 -12.01 12.44 -0.03
CA VAL A 11 -12.45 11.27 -0.80
C VAL A 11 -11.44 10.13 -0.67
N ILE A 12 -10.15 10.43 -0.84
CA ILE A 12 -9.06 9.44 -0.80
C ILE A 12 -8.98 8.76 0.57
N ARG A 13 -9.18 9.51 1.67
CA ARG A 13 -9.21 8.93 3.03
C ARG A 13 -10.33 7.92 3.23
N LEU A 14 -11.41 7.96 2.45
CA LEU A 14 -12.48 6.96 2.56
C LEU A 14 -12.14 5.63 1.86
N CYS A 15 -11.07 5.59 1.07
CA CYS A 15 -10.73 4.44 0.23
C CYS A 15 -10.14 3.23 0.97
N TYR A 16 -9.91 3.27 2.30
CA TYR A 16 -9.37 2.13 3.07
C TYR A 16 -10.36 1.46 4.02
N ASN A 17 -11.63 1.86 4.01
CA ASN A 17 -12.65 1.36 4.95
C ASN A 17 -13.32 0.05 4.48
N GLY A 18 -12.82 -0.59 3.42
CA GLY A 18 -13.43 -1.78 2.83
C GLY A 18 -12.74 -3.09 3.23
N THR A 19 -13.32 -4.20 2.74
CA THR A 19 -12.70 -5.53 2.78
C THR A 19 -11.71 -5.66 1.61
N SER A 20 -10.55 -6.26 1.87
CA SER A 20 -9.59 -6.60 0.83
C SER A 20 -10.13 -7.71 -0.07
N LEU A 21 -9.71 -7.73 -1.35
CA LEU A 21 -10.04 -8.81 -2.28
C LEU A 21 -9.52 -10.18 -1.79
N PHE A 22 -8.50 -10.19 -0.94
CA PHE A 22 -7.91 -11.39 -0.36
C PHE A 22 -8.36 -11.65 1.09
N GLY A 23 -9.46 -11.01 1.51
CA GLY A 23 -10.02 -11.14 2.84
C GLY A 23 -9.39 -10.19 3.87
N GLY A 24 -10.10 -10.00 4.99
CA GLY A 24 -9.72 -9.06 6.04
C GLY A 24 -9.97 -7.59 5.69
N ILE A 25 -9.72 -6.71 6.66
CA ILE A 25 -9.82 -5.27 6.49
C ILE A 25 -8.62 -4.80 5.67
N GLN A 26 -8.86 -3.92 4.69
CA GLN A 26 -7.80 -3.31 3.89
C GLN A 26 -6.69 -2.74 4.79
N GLU A 27 -5.43 -3.00 4.42
CA GLU A 27 -4.27 -2.41 5.07
C GLU A 27 -4.23 -0.89 4.84
N GLY A 28 -4.62 -0.44 3.65
CA GLY A 28 -4.52 0.95 3.25
C GLY A 28 -4.62 1.10 1.74
N TYR A 29 -3.94 2.09 1.18
CA TYR A 29 -3.92 2.34 -0.26
C TYR A 29 -2.59 2.94 -0.72
N VAL A 30 -2.35 2.83 -2.03
CA VAL A 30 -1.27 3.52 -2.72
C VAL A 30 -1.86 4.59 -3.63
N LEU A 31 -1.30 5.79 -3.55
CA LEU A 31 -1.59 6.91 -4.44
C LEU A 31 -0.41 7.09 -5.40
N ARG A 32 -0.69 7.36 -6.68
CA ARG A 32 0.34 7.67 -7.67
C ARG A 32 -0.15 8.71 -8.66
N LEU A 33 0.77 9.39 -9.32
CA LEU A 33 0.47 10.15 -10.52
C LEU A 33 -0.15 9.23 -11.58
N THR A 34 -1.20 9.71 -12.24
CA THR A 34 -1.90 8.98 -13.29
C THR A 34 -1.05 8.81 -14.55
N ASP A 35 -0.16 9.75 -14.80
CA ASP A 35 0.72 9.75 -15.95
C ASP A 35 1.97 8.90 -15.70
N ALA A 36 2.74 8.68 -16.76
CA ALA A 36 4.07 8.10 -16.66
C ALA A 36 5.02 9.11 -16.01
N PHE A 37 5.98 8.61 -15.24
CA PHE A 37 7.04 9.38 -14.63
C PHE A 37 8.35 8.59 -14.71
N HIS A 38 9.49 9.30 -14.73
CA HIS A 38 10.79 8.66 -14.74
C HIS A 38 11.06 7.99 -13.39
N TYR A 39 11.83 6.89 -13.38
CA TYR A 39 12.14 6.17 -12.14
C TYR A 39 12.81 7.06 -11.09
N ASN A 40 13.65 8.00 -11.53
CA ASN A 40 14.29 8.98 -10.63
C ASN A 40 13.29 9.84 -9.84
N ASP A 41 12.06 9.97 -10.32
CA ASP A 41 10.98 10.71 -9.65
C ASP A 41 10.02 9.81 -8.88
N PHE A 42 10.33 8.52 -8.75
CA PHE A 42 9.48 7.54 -8.07
C PHE A 42 9.08 8.01 -6.68
N SER A 43 10.04 8.45 -5.85
CA SER A 43 9.78 8.92 -4.48
C SER A 43 8.89 10.16 -4.39
N LYS A 44 8.74 10.92 -5.47
CA LYS A 44 7.86 12.10 -5.56
C LYS A 44 6.52 11.79 -6.22
N SER A 45 6.41 10.64 -6.89
CA SER A 45 5.27 10.30 -7.76
C SER A 45 4.35 9.25 -7.18
N ILE A 46 4.73 8.65 -6.04
CA ILE A 46 3.98 7.61 -5.34
C ILE A 46 3.98 7.87 -3.83
N GLY A 47 2.91 7.47 -3.17
CA GLY A 47 2.81 7.47 -1.71
C GLY A 47 1.95 6.32 -1.24
N ALA A 48 2.30 5.74 -0.10
CA ALA A 48 1.51 4.69 0.54
C ALA A 48 0.93 5.21 1.86
N PHE A 49 -0.32 4.87 2.12
CA PHE A 49 -0.98 5.08 3.40
C PHE A 49 -1.32 3.70 3.97
N VAL A 50 -0.98 3.50 5.24
CA VAL A 50 -1.35 2.31 6.02
C VAL A 50 -2.26 2.77 7.15
N ARG A 51 -3.38 2.07 7.33
CA ARG A 51 -4.35 2.40 8.37
C ARG A 51 -3.73 2.26 9.75
N LYS A 52 -4.28 3.03 10.69
CA LYS A 52 -3.94 2.91 12.11
C LYS A 52 -4.13 1.45 12.57
N ASP A 53 -3.24 1.01 13.46
CA ASP A 53 -3.30 -0.31 14.10
C ASP A 53 -3.26 -1.47 13.09
N HIS A 54 -2.62 -1.28 11.93
CA HIS A 54 -2.24 -2.39 11.05
C HIS A 54 -0.84 -2.92 11.39
N VAL A 55 0.15 -2.03 11.52
CA VAL A 55 1.51 -2.40 11.93
C VAL A 55 1.51 -2.74 13.43
N GLN A 56 1.68 -4.01 13.77
CA GLN A 56 1.60 -4.50 15.16
C GLN A 56 2.93 -4.52 15.90
N THR A 57 4.05 -4.46 15.18
CA THR A 57 5.39 -4.57 15.75
C THR A 57 6.34 -3.61 15.07
N ASN A 58 7.28 -3.07 15.84
CA ASN A 58 8.40 -2.27 15.33
C ASN A 58 9.56 -3.15 14.83
N GLN A 59 9.48 -4.48 15.02
CA GLN A 59 10.49 -5.40 14.51
C GLN A 59 10.35 -5.54 13.00
N HIS A 60 11.32 -5.00 12.26
CA HIS A 60 11.33 -5.09 10.81
C HIS A 60 11.54 -6.54 10.34
N TRP A 61 10.71 -7.03 9.42
CA TRP A 61 10.81 -8.41 8.91
C TRP A 61 12.16 -8.71 8.25
N MET A 62 12.85 -7.71 7.69
CA MET A 62 14.19 -7.90 7.09
C MET A 62 15.25 -8.38 8.08
N THR A 63 15.05 -8.24 9.40
CA THR A 63 15.98 -8.79 10.39
C THR A 63 15.63 -10.23 10.80
N GLN A 64 14.50 -10.76 10.32
CA GLN A 64 14.09 -12.13 10.61
C GLN A 64 14.84 -13.11 9.68
N ALA A 65 14.98 -14.35 10.15
CA ALA A 65 15.56 -15.41 9.32
C ALA A 65 14.70 -15.64 8.07
N VAL A 66 15.34 -15.69 6.90
CA VAL A 66 14.66 -16.01 5.64
C VAL A 66 14.25 -17.48 5.65
N ILE A 67 12.95 -17.74 5.57
CA ILE A 67 12.40 -19.10 5.48
C ILE A 67 12.13 -19.40 4.00
N GLN A 68 12.74 -20.48 3.48
CA GLN A 68 12.54 -20.88 2.10
C GLN A 68 11.07 -21.23 1.84
N ASN A 69 10.47 -20.56 0.84
CA ASN A 69 9.13 -20.89 0.40
C ASN A 69 9.16 -22.23 -0.36
N LYS A 70 8.38 -23.22 0.09
CA LYS A 70 8.38 -24.61 -0.42
C LYS A 70 7.51 -24.79 -1.68
N LEU A 71 7.17 -23.70 -2.38
CA LEU A 71 6.44 -23.80 -3.63
C LEU A 71 7.31 -24.51 -4.66
N ALA A 72 6.73 -25.53 -5.31
CA ALA A 72 7.40 -26.28 -6.36
C ALA A 72 7.76 -25.35 -7.54
N LYS A 73 8.82 -25.72 -8.26
CA LYS A 73 9.25 -25.02 -9.47
C LYS A 73 8.25 -25.19 -10.61
#